data_AF-A0A392SEN3-F1
#
_entry.id   AF-A0A392SEN3-F1
#
_cell.length_a   1.000
_cell.length_b   1.000
_cell.length_c   1.000
_cell.angle_alpha   90.00
_cell.angle_beta   90.00
_cell.angle_gamma   90.00
#
_symmetry.space_group_name_H-M   'P 1'
#
loop_
_entity.id
_entity.type
_entity.pdbx_description
1 polymer ?
#
loop_
_entity_poly.entity_id
_entity_poly.type
_entity_poly.pdbx_seq_one_letter_code
_entity_poly.pdbx_strand_id
1 'polypeptide(L)'
;RAVKEDTYAQAVLTGGTTTQGGGGSQKGVVVSYEAEKDDMLRLKKAFIGVVVNPGMSYNIQNVFHSQGYFGVKVTPLGSNLTLLEGQEQGEEQALLDDVKNWLDQ
;
A
#
# COMPACT_ATOMS: atom_id res chain seq x y z
N ARG A 1 1.22 -31.36 28.66
CA ARG A 1 0.47 -31.44 27.39
C ARG A 1 0.52 -30.04 26.77
N ALA A 2 1.34 -29.87 25.75
CA ALA A 2 1.56 -28.60 25.04
C ALA A 2 0.68 -28.54 23.81
N VAL A 3 0.07 -27.38 23.54
CA VAL A 3 0.16 -26.63 22.26
C VAL A 3 -0.10 -25.16 22.64
N LYS A 4 0.92 -24.29 22.56
CA LYS A 4 0.69 -22.84 22.48
C LYS A 4 0.63 -22.56 20.99
N GLU A 5 -0.54 -22.20 20.49
CA GLU A 5 -0.73 -21.82 19.09
C GLU A 5 -0.16 -20.42 18.90
N ASP A 6 1.09 -20.36 18.47
CA ASP A 6 1.78 -19.13 18.07
C ASP A 6 1.11 -18.58 16.79
N THR A 7 -0.01 -17.90 17.00
CA THR A 7 -0.83 -17.33 15.94
C THR A 7 -0.24 -15.98 15.53
N TYR A 8 -0.08 -15.73 14.23
CA TYR A 8 0.41 -14.46 13.67
C TYR A 8 -0.31 -13.22 14.25
N ALA A 9 -1.61 -13.35 14.52
CA ALA A 9 -2.41 -12.31 15.17
C ALA A 9 -1.91 -11.94 16.58
N GLN A 10 -1.40 -12.88 17.37
CA GLN A 10 -0.84 -12.59 18.69
C GLN A 10 0.47 -11.81 18.59
N ALA A 11 1.34 -12.12 17.62
CA ALA A 11 2.61 -11.43 17.44
C ALA A 11 2.44 -9.95 17.03
N VAL A 12 1.40 -9.66 16.25
CA VAL A 12 1.07 -8.28 15.83
C VAL A 12 0.42 -7.49 16.97
N LEU A 13 -0.45 -8.11 17.78
CA LEU A 13 -1.12 -7.46 18.92
C LEU A 13 -0.17 -7.20 20.11
N THR A 14 0.82 -8.06 20.30
CA THR A 14 1.79 -7.96 21.42
C THR A 14 2.99 -7.08 21.11
N GLY A 15 2.94 -6.27 20.03
CA GLY A 15 3.79 -5.10 19.81
C GLY A 15 5.21 -5.29 20.35
N GLY A 16 5.94 -6.25 19.79
CA GLY A 16 7.21 -6.72 20.32
C GLY A 16 8.22 -5.60 20.54
N THR A 17 8.22 -5.04 21.74
CA THR A 17 9.32 -4.26 22.32
C THR A 17 9.32 -4.52 23.83
N THR A 18 9.82 -5.68 24.23
CA THR A 18 10.50 -5.78 25.51
C THR A 18 11.78 -4.94 25.37
N THR A 19 11.70 -3.67 25.73
CA THR A 19 12.87 -2.82 25.91
C THR A 19 13.62 -3.31 27.13
N GLN A 20 14.60 -4.18 26.91
CA GLN A 20 15.72 -4.35 27.83
C GLN A 20 17.03 -4.04 27.09
N GLY A 21 17.60 -2.91 27.52
CA GLY A 21 18.97 -2.44 27.40
C GLY A 21 19.93 -3.14 26.44
N GLY A 22 20.49 -2.35 25.53
CA GLY A 22 21.75 -2.67 24.86
C GLY A 22 21.77 -2.14 23.44
N GLY A 23 22.56 -1.08 23.20
CA GLY A 23 22.70 -0.45 21.90
C GLY A 23 23.07 -1.44 20.80
N GLY A 24 22.23 -1.48 19.76
CA GLY A 24 22.50 -2.18 18.52
C GLY A 24 21.63 -1.55 17.46
N SER A 25 22.27 -0.92 16.46
CA SER A 25 21.63 -0.31 15.30
C SER A 25 20.47 -1.18 14.81
N GLN A 26 19.29 -0.57 14.62
CA GLN A 26 18.16 -1.20 13.95
C GLN A 26 18.67 -1.71 12.59
N LYS A 27 19.01 -3.01 12.51
CA LYS A 27 19.39 -3.65 11.26
C LYS A 27 18.14 -3.60 10.39
N GLY A 28 18.16 -2.71 9.40
CA GLY A 28 17.11 -2.66 8.39
C GLY A 28 16.99 -4.05 7.78
N VAL A 29 15.82 -4.67 7.97
CA VAL A 29 15.51 -5.94 7.34
C VAL A 29 15.34 -5.64 5.86
N VAL A 30 16.35 -5.98 5.06
CA VAL A 30 16.26 -5.88 3.60
C VAL A 30 15.54 -7.14 3.12
N VAL A 31 14.34 -6.95 2.57
CA VAL A 31 13.58 -8.00 1.91
C VAL A 31 13.69 -7.78 0.41
N SER A 32 14.09 -8.81 -0.34
CA SER A 32 14.15 -8.79 -1.80
C SER A 32 13.28 -9.89 -2.37
N TYR A 33 12.56 -9.59 -3.45
CA TYR A 33 11.73 -10.54 -4.20
C TYR A 33 12.19 -10.49 -5.66
N GLU A 34 12.44 -11.66 -6.25
CA GLU A 34 12.72 -11.78 -7.69
C GLU A 34 11.38 -11.84 -8.42
N ALA A 35 10.99 -10.73 -9.04
CA ALA A 35 9.74 -10.60 -9.75
C ALA A 35 9.87 -11.07 -11.21
N GLU A 36 8.84 -11.74 -11.71
CA GLU A 36 8.74 -12.06 -13.13
C GLU A 36 8.64 -10.77 -13.97
N LYS A 37 8.97 -10.86 -15.27
CA LYS A 37 8.94 -9.67 -16.15
C LYS A 37 7.56 -9.02 -16.20
N ASP A 38 6.51 -9.83 -16.20
CA ASP A 38 5.13 -9.34 -16.25
C ASP A 38 4.70 -8.69 -14.93
N ASP A 39 5.15 -9.24 -13.79
CA ASP A 39 5.00 -8.61 -12.48
C ASP A 39 5.69 -7.25 -12.44
N MET A 40 6.91 -7.14 -12.98
CA MET A 40 7.64 -5.87 -13.05
C MET A 40 6.92 -4.84 -13.93
N LEU A 41 6.30 -5.27 -15.03
CA LEU A 41 5.50 -4.38 -15.88
C LEU A 41 4.24 -3.89 -15.15
N ARG A 42 3.57 -4.77 -14.39
CA ARG A 42 2.42 -4.40 -13.56
C ARG A 42 2.80 -3.44 -12.43
N LEU A 43 3.88 -3.73 -11.71
CA LEU A 43 4.37 -2.92 -10.60
C LEU A 43 4.81 -1.52 -11.05
N LYS A 44 5.30 -1.36 -12.29
CA LYS A 44 5.59 -0.02 -12.85
C LYS A 44 4.36 0.86 -13.02
N LYS A 45 3.17 0.26 -13.14
CA LYS A 45 1.89 0.96 -13.21
C LYS A 45 1.20 1.08 -11.85
N ALA A 46 1.88 0.67 -10.78
CA ALA A 46 1.34 0.65 -9.44
C ALA A 46 1.89 1.82 -8.62
N PHE A 47 1.00 2.54 -7.96
CA PHE A 47 1.30 3.72 -7.15
C PHE A 47 0.75 3.56 -5.74
N ILE A 48 1.45 4.14 -4.76
CA ILE A 48 0.97 4.19 -3.38
C ILE A 48 0.27 5.53 -3.15
N GLY A 49 -1.04 5.47 -2.93
CA GLY A 49 -1.85 6.58 -2.45
C GLY A 49 -1.85 6.64 -0.93
N VAL A 50 -1.72 7.86 -0.38
CA VAL A 50 -1.83 8.15 1.04
C VAL A 50 -3.06 9.00 1.28
N VAL A 51 -3.91 8.56 2.20
CA VAL A 51 -5.16 9.23 2.56
C VAL A 51 -4.97 9.99 3.87
N VAL A 52 -5.42 11.23 3.92
CA VAL A 52 -5.26 12.08 5.11
C VAL A 52 -6.06 11.53 6.30
N ASN A 53 -7.30 11.12 6.05
CA ASN A 53 -8.20 10.66 7.09
C ASN A 53 -8.26 9.12 7.13
N PRO A 54 -8.02 8.49 8.29
CA PRO A 54 -8.18 7.05 8.46
C PRO A 54 -9.58 6.57 8.13
N GLY A 55 -9.68 5.41 7.47
CA GLY A 55 -10.95 4.81 7.06
C GLY A 55 -11.52 5.31 5.73
N MET A 56 -10.99 6.39 5.16
CA MET A 56 -11.39 6.85 3.83
C MET A 56 -10.84 5.97 2.71
N SER A 57 -9.78 5.20 2.96
CA SER A 57 -9.16 4.26 2.02
C SER A 57 -10.15 3.22 1.45
N TYR A 58 -11.17 2.84 2.23
CA TYR A 58 -12.17 1.84 1.83
C TYR A 58 -13.13 2.31 0.73
N ASN A 59 -13.33 3.63 0.57
CA ASN A 59 -14.31 4.18 -0.37
C ASN A 59 -13.69 4.73 -1.65
N ILE A 60 -12.36 4.71 -1.78
CA ILE A 60 -11.65 5.40 -2.86
C ILE A 60 -12.02 4.84 -4.24
N GLN A 61 -12.22 3.52 -4.37
CA GLN A 61 -12.67 2.94 -5.64
C GLN A 61 -13.99 3.57 -6.14
N ASN A 62 -14.96 3.74 -5.24
CA ASN A 62 -16.26 4.33 -5.58
C ASN A 62 -16.12 5.81 -5.95
N VAL A 63 -15.23 6.53 -5.27
CA VAL A 63 -14.93 7.93 -5.58
C VAL A 63 -14.31 8.05 -6.97
N PHE A 64 -13.33 7.20 -7.30
CA PHE A 64 -12.71 7.16 -8.63
C PHE A 64 -13.73 6.88 -9.73
N HIS A 65 -14.58 5.87 -9.54
CA HIS A 65 -15.66 5.56 -10.47
C HIS A 65 -16.64 6.74 -10.65
N SER A 66 -17.00 7.43 -9.55
CA SER A 66 -17.90 8.59 -9.63
C SER A 66 -17.31 9.78 -10.40
N GLN A 67 -15.98 9.85 -10.49
CA GLN A 67 -15.23 10.85 -11.23
C GLN A 67 -14.88 10.42 -12.66
N GLY A 68 -15.25 9.20 -13.06
CA GLY A 68 -15.01 8.67 -14.40
C GLY A 68 -13.69 7.89 -14.55
N TYR A 69 -12.93 7.68 -13.47
CA TYR A 69 -11.73 6.85 -13.49
C TYR A 69 -12.10 5.38 -13.29
N PHE A 70 -12.37 4.67 -14.38
CA PHE A 70 -12.72 3.25 -14.37
C PHE A 70 -11.51 2.32 -14.52
N GLY A 71 -10.44 2.83 -15.13
CA GLY A 71 -9.20 2.09 -15.38
C GLY A 71 -8.33 1.83 -14.17
N VAL A 72 -8.55 2.58 -13.09
CA VAL A 72 -7.72 2.48 -11.89
C VAL A 72 -8.36 1.53 -10.90
N LYS A 73 -7.66 0.43 -10.62
CA LYS A 73 -8.00 -0.47 -9.52
C LYS A 73 -7.34 0.03 -8.24
N VAL A 74 -8.15 0.13 -7.18
CA VAL A 74 -7.77 0.60 -5.86
C VAL A 74 -7.83 -0.57 -4.87
N THR A 75 -6.70 -0.93 -4.29
CA THR A 75 -6.61 -1.95 -3.25
C THR A 75 -6.19 -1.31 -1.92
N PRO A 76 -7.06 -1.23 -0.90
CA PRO A 76 -6.69 -0.74 0.42
C PRO A 76 -5.62 -1.65 1.05
N LEU A 77 -4.49 -1.07 1.49
CA LEU A 77 -3.41 -1.81 2.15
C LEU A 77 -3.50 -1.76 3.68
N GLY A 78 -4.61 -1.23 4.20
CA GLY A 78 -4.82 -0.96 5.63
C GLY A 78 -4.43 0.46 6.04
N SER A 79 -4.98 0.92 7.16
CA SER A 79 -4.82 2.29 7.68
C SER A 79 -5.17 3.33 6.60
N ASN A 80 -4.19 4.17 6.22
CA ASN A 80 -4.33 5.31 5.33
C ASN A 80 -3.73 5.05 3.95
N LEU A 81 -3.39 3.80 3.61
CA LEU A 81 -2.67 3.47 2.38
C LEU A 81 -3.56 2.74 1.38
N THR A 82 -3.41 3.09 0.12
CA THR A 82 -4.06 2.41 -1.02
C THR A 82 -3.07 2.15 -2.13
N LEU A 83 -3.09 0.95 -2.69
CA LEU A 83 -2.41 0.63 -3.93
C LEU A 83 -3.33 1.01 -5.11
N LEU A 84 -2.85 1.86 -6.00
CA LEU A 84 -3.51 2.24 -7.24
C LEU A 84 -2.81 1.53 -8.39
N GLU A 85 -3.52 0.71 -9.14
CA GLU A 85 -3.00 -0.04 -10.30
C GLU A 85 -3.79 0.39 -11.55
N GLY A 86 -3.10 0.88 -12.58
CA GLY A 86 -3.70 1.05 -13.91
C GLY A 86 -3.96 -0.30 -14.56
N GLN A 87 -5.15 -0.52 -15.11
CA GLN A 87 -5.50 -1.73 -15.84
C GLN A 87 -4.94 -1.71 -17.25
N GLU A 88 -4.99 -0.56 -17.92
CA GLU A 88 -4.44 -0.35 -19.26
C GLU A 88 -3.15 0.47 -19.21
N GLN A 89 -2.60 0.82 -20.38
CA GLN A 89 -1.40 1.65 -20.44
C GLN A 89 -1.80 3.12 -20.53
N GLY A 90 -1.28 3.96 -19.64
CA GLY A 90 -1.47 5.41 -19.67
C GLY A 90 -2.59 5.93 -18.77
N GLU A 91 -3.36 5.05 -18.13
CA GLU A 91 -4.38 5.43 -17.14
C GLU A 91 -3.73 6.04 -15.90
N GLU A 92 -2.56 5.52 -15.53
CA GLU A 92 -1.72 6.06 -14.46
C GLU A 92 -1.17 7.45 -14.81
N GLN A 93 -0.79 7.68 -16.06
CA GLN A 93 -0.24 8.97 -16.49
C GLN A 93 -1.34 10.04 -16.50
N ALA A 94 -2.52 9.70 -17.01
CA ALA A 94 -3.68 10.58 -16.97
C ALA A 94 -4.05 10.98 -15.54
N LEU A 95 -4.05 10.02 -14.61
CA LEU A 95 -4.30 10.30 -13.19
C LEU A 95 -3.23 11.22 -12.60
N LEU A 96 -1.95 10.97 -12.89
CA LEU A 96 -0.85 11.80 -12.39
C LEU A 96 -0.88 13.23 -12.97
N ASP A 97 -1.22 13.36 -14.25
CA ASP A 97 -1.34 14.66 -14.92
C ASP A 97 -2.50 15.48 -14.33
N ASP A 98 -3.64 14.84 -14.05
CA ASP A 98 -4.77 15.50 -13.39
C ASP A 98 -4.42 15.94 -11.95
N VAL A 99 -3.75 15.08 -11.19
CA VAL A 99 -3.26 15.43 -9.84
C VAL A 99 -2.29 16.60 -9.89
N LYS A 100 -1.39 16.62 -10.88
CA LYS A 100 -0.44 17.73 -11.06
C LYS A 100 -1.18 19.03 -11.38
N ASN A 101 -2.16 18.99 -12.27
CA ASN A 101 -3.00 20.14 -12.61
C ASN A 101 -3.79 20.66 -11.39
N TRP A 102 -4.12 19.83 -10.41
CA TRP A 102 -4.76 20.27 -9.16
C TRP A 102 -3.77 20.89 -8.17
N LEU A 103 -2.52 20.42 -8.14
CA LEU A 103 -1.48 20.96 -7.26
C LEU A 103 -0.90 22.29 -7.76
N ASP A 104 -0.92 22.51 -9.07
CA ASP A 104 -0.43 23.74 -9.71
C ASP A 104 -1.45 24.92 -9.66
N GLN A 105 -2.61 24.74 -9.02
CA GLN A 105 -3.64 25.77 -8.77
C GLN A 105 -3.43 26.50 -7.43
#